data_AF-A0A7C5JTY2-F1
#
_entry.id   AF-A0A7C5JTY2-F1
#
_cell.length_a   1.000
_cell.length_b   1.000
_cell.length_c   1.000
_cell.angle_alpha   90.00
_cell.angle_beta   90.00
_cell.angle_gamma   90.00
#
_symmetry.space_group_name_H-M   'P 1'
#
loop_
_entity.id
_entity.type
_entity.pdbx_description
1 polymer ?
#
loop_
_entity_poly.entity_id
_entity_poly.type
_entity_poly.pdbx_seq_one_letter_code
_entity_poly.pdbx_strand_id
1 'polypeptide(L)'
;MKPSRTYYLSRTILAALFGLLLYLSGAPLWGVILGALLAAAWFAYAPRSGRYTVDAARDLTPLGRDERGQIVNDKAARNAFVVLALLTAGITLYAGEASVPAQWLSWALLIAVVTYAVSDFAFRRS
;
A
#
# COMPACT_ATOMS: atom_id res chain seq x y z
N MET A 1 8.60 1.32 -22.76
CA MET A 1 9.70 0.36 -22.55
C MET A 1 9.28 -0.64 -21.48
N LYS A 2 9.72 -1.91 -21.54
CA LYS A 2 9.31 -2.97 -20.60
C LYS A 2 10.34 -3.09 -19.45
N PRO A 3 9.93 -3.37 -18.20
CA PRO A 3 10.87 -3.60 -17.09
C PRO A 3 11.79 -4.79 -17.36
N SER A 4 13.00 -4.76 -16.80
CA SER A 4 13.97 -5.86 -16.91
C SER A 4 13.51 -7.12 -16.15
N ARG A 5 14.07 -8.27 -16.48
CA ARG A 5 13.80 -9.53 -15.74
C ARG A 5 14.25 -9.43 -14.27
N THR A 6 15.32 -8.69 -14.03
CA THR A 6 15.88 -8.43 -12.69
C THR A 6 14.91 -7.67 -11.79
N TYR A 7 14.16 -6.71 -12.35
CA TYR A 7 13.08 -6.04 -11.63
C TYR A 7 12.05 -7.05 -11.08
N TYR A 8 11.49 -7.91 -11.94
CA TYR A 8 10.47 -8.87 -11.51
C TYR A 8 10.98 -9.83 -10.44
N LEU A 9 12.21 -10.34 -10.59
CA LEU A 9 12.84 -11.19 -9.59
C LEU A 9 12.97 -10.46 -8.23
N SER A 10 13.46 -9.22 -8.23
CA SER A 10 13.60 -8.42 -7.01
C SER A 10 12.25 -8.17 -6.31
N ARG A 11 11.19 -7.94 -7.09
CA ARG A 11 9.84 -7.69 -6.56
C ARG A 11 9.16 -8.93 -6.04
N THR A 12 9.41 -10.09 -6.65
CA THR A 12 8.96 -11.38 -6.10
C THR A 12 9.66 -11.67 -4.78
N ILE A 13 10.97 -11.40 -4.65
CA ILE A 13 11.68 -11.53 -3.37
C ILE A 13 11.10 -10.59 -2.32
N LEU A 14 10.86 -9.32 -2.66
CA LEU A 14 10.23 -8.37 -1.73
C LEU A 14 8.81 -8.79 -1.32
N ALA A 15 8.01 -9.33 -2.24
CA ALA A 15 6.68 -9.85 -1.93
C ALA A 15 6.76 -11.07 -0.99
N ALA A 16 7.74 -11.96 -1.19
CA ALA A 16 7.99 -13.08 -0.29
C ALA A 16 8.46 -12.61 1.10
N LEU A 17 9.35 -11.62 1.18
CA LEU A 17 9.78 -11.00 2.43
C LEU A 17 8.61 -10.33 3.15
N PHE A 18 7.71 -9.67 2.43
CA PHE A 18 6.48 -9.11 3.00
C PHE A 18 5.57 -10.21 3.58
N GLY A 19 5.40 -11.33 2.86
CA GLY A 19 4.70 -12.51 3.38
C GLY A 19 5.37 -13.07 4.65
N LEU A 20 6.70 -13.18 4.66
CA LEU A 20 7.45 -13.62 5.84
C LEU A 20 7.22 -12.68 7.03
N LEU A 21 7.22 -11.37 6.83
CA LEU A 21 6.92 -10.40 7.89
C LEU A 21 5.50 -10.59 8.47
N LEU A 22 4.49 -10.82 7.61
CA LEU A 22 3.14 -11.13 8.07
C LEU A 22 3.07 -12.44 8.85
N TYR A 23 3.83 -13.45 8.43
CA TYR A 23 3.90 -14.73 9.14
C TYR A 23 4.51 -14.53 10.54
N LEU A 24 5.63 -13.80 10.62
CA LEU A 24 6.29 -13.49 11.88
C LEU A 24 5.45 -12.61 12.81
N SER A 25 4.54 -11.79 12.27
CA SER A 25 3.58 -11.02 13.07
C SER A 25 2.39 -11.84 13.58
N GLY A 26 2.35 -13.15 13.32
CA GLY A 26 1.27 -14.05 13.75
C GLY A 26 0.01 -13.98 12.89
N ALA A 27 0.10 -13.45 11.66
CA ALA A 27 -1.04 -13.46 10.75
C ALA A 27 -1.42 -14.91 10.36
N PRO A 28 -2.72 -15.19 10.13
CA PRO A 28 -3.13 -16.52 9.69
C PRO A 28 -2.54 -16.83 8.31
N LEU A 29 -2.25 -18.11 8.06
CA LEU A 29 -1.52 -18.55 6.87
C LEU A 29 -2.20 -18.13 5.54
N TRP A 30 -3.54 -18.11 5.50
CA TRP A 30 -4.27 -17.58 4.34
C TRP A 30 -4.02 -16.08 4.11
N GLY A 31 -3.90 -15.30 5.19
CA GLY A 31 -3.64 -13.86 5.14
C GLY A 31 -2.20 -13.55 4.73
N VAL A 32 -1.25 -14.38 5.15
CA VAL A 32 0.14 -14.36 4.68
C VAL A 32 0.22 -14.58 3.17
N ILE A 33 -0.41 -15.66 2.68
CA ILE A 33 -0.42 -15.99 1.25
C ILE A 33 -1.10 -14.87 0.46
N LEU A 34 -2.27 -14.41 0.92
CA LEU A 34 -3.01 -13.34 0.25
C LEU A 34 -2.18 -12.05 0.19
N GLY A 35 -1.56 -11.64 1.30
CA GLY A 35 -0.71 -10.44 1.35
C GLY A 35 0.48 -10.51 0.40
N ALA A 36 1.18 -11.65 0.36
CA ALA A 36 2.28 -11.86 -0.57
C ALA A 36 1.82 -11.83 -2.04
N LEU A 37 0.69 -12.47 -2.36
CA LEU A 37 0.12 -12.48 -3.71
C LEU A 37 -0.34 -11.09 -4.14
N LEU A 38 -0.97 -10.32 -3.26
CA LEU A 38 -1.37 -8.94 -3.54
C LEU A 38 -0.17 -8.03 -3.78
N ALA A 39 0.90 -8.17 -2.99
CA ALA A 39 2.14 -7.45 -3.20
C ALA A 39 2.78 -7.81 -4.56
N ALA A 40 2.85 -9.10 -4.89
CA ALA A 40 3.37 -9.57 -6.18
C ALA A 40 2.51 -9.07 -7.36
N ALA A 41 1.19 -9.16 -7.25
CA ALA A 41 0.25 -8.67 -8.26
C ALA A 41 0.39 -7.16 -8.46
N TRP A 42 0.53 -6.39 -7.37
CA TRP A 42 0.79 -4.96 -7.43
C TRP A 42 2.10 -4.66 -8.17
N PHE A 43 3.20 -5.33 -7.84
CA PHE A 43 4.48 -5.12 -8.53
C PHE A 43 4.45 -5.52 -10.01
N ALA A 44 3.65 -6.53 -10.37
CA ALA A 44 3.43 -6.92 -11.76
C ALA A 44 2.57 -5.91 -12.53
N TYR A 45 1.60 -5.28 -11.85
CA TYR A 45 0.71 -4.28 -12.41
C TYR A 45 1.33 -2.88 -12.49
N ALA A 46 2.15 -2.49 -11.50
CA ALA A 46 2.69 -1.14 -11.35
C ALA A 46 3.31 -0.56 -12.64
N PRO A 47 4.15 -1.29 -13.41
CA PRO A 47 4.72 -0.78 -14.66
C PRO A 47 3.67 -0.53 -15.77
N ARG A 48 2.53 -1.21 -15.73
CA ARG A 48 1.43 -1.09 -16.71
C ARG A 48 0.35 -0.11 -16.28
N SER A 49 0.37 0.34 -15.03
CA SER A 49 -0.66 1.21 -14.45
C SER A 49 -0.67 2.63 -15.00
N GLY A 50 0.37 3.06 -15.73
CA GLY A 50 0.55 4.44 -16.16
C GLY A 50 0.90 5.42 -15.03
N ARG A 51 1.06 4.93 -13.78
CA ARG A 51 1.37 5.75 -12.61
C ARG A 51 2.86 6.07 -12.46
N TYR A 52 3.71 5.39 -13.23
CA TYR A 52 5.17 5.44 -13.09
C TYR A 52 5.82 5.62 -14.45
N THR A 53 6.87 6.42 -14.49
CA THR A 53 7.82 6.46 -15.59
C THR A 53 8.78 5.27 -15.45
N VAL A 54 9.12 4.62 -16.57
CA VAL A 54 10.02 3.47 -16.58
C VAL A 54 11.37 3.92 -17.12
N ASP A 55 12.34 4.09 -16.22
CA ASP A 55 13.74 4.32 -16.55
C ASP A 55 14.46 2.98 -16.76
N ALA A 56 14.72 2.64 -18.02
CA ALA A 56 15.38 1.40 -18.39
C ALA A 56 16.87 1.34 -17.99
N ALA A 57 17.49 2.47 -17.64
CA ALA A 57 18.88 2.50 -17.17
C ALA A 57 19.02 1.96 -15.74
N ARG A 58 17.93 1.87 -14.97
CA ARG A 58 17.91 1.37 -13.60
C ARG A 58 17.27 -0.02 -13.53
N ASP A 59 18.08 -1.07 -13.48
CA ASP A 59 17.58 -2.44 -13.54
C ASP A 59 16.65 -2.86 -12.38
N LEU A 60 17.02 -2.57 -11.13
CA LEU A 60 16.26 -3.01 -9.94
C LEU A 60 15.10 -2.08 -9.58
N THR A 61 15.30 -0.78 -9.82
CA THR A 61 14.35 0.29 -9.48
C THR A 61 14.04 1.16 -10.70
N PRO A 62 13.45 0.58 -11.76
CA PRO A 62 13.15 1.30 -12.99
C PRO A 62 11.95 2.24 -12.84
N LEU A 63 11.13 2.07 -11.78
CA LEU A 63 9.92 2.87 -11.60
C LEU A 63 10.25 4.21 -10.94
N GLY A 64 10.11 5.29 -11.69
CA GLY A 64 10.06 6.67 -11.21
C GLY A 64 8.63 7.19 -11.16
N ARG A 65 8.40 8.28 -10.44
CA ARG A 65 7.18 9.08 -10.55
C ARG A 65 7.55 10.43 -11.15
N ASP A 66 6.64 10.98 -11.95
CA ASP A 66 6.69 12.38 -12.34
C ASP A 66 6.25 13.28 -11.17
N GLU A 67 6.51 14.58 -11.28
CA GLU A 67 6.17 15.54 -10.22
C GLU A 67 4.67 15.52 -9.89
N ARG A 68 3.80 15.44 -10.91
CA ARG A 68 2.35 15.33 -10.72
C ARG A 68 1.98 14.05 -9.99
N GLY A 69 2.52 12.90 -10.39
CA GLY A 69 2.26 11.61 -9.76
C GLY A 69 2.72 11.55 -8.31
N GLN A 70 3.82 12.23 -7.98
CA GLN A 70 4.31 12.38 -6.61
C GLN A 70 3.36 13.24 -5.78
N ILE A 71 2.95 14.42 -6.28
CA ILE A 71 1.99 15.31 -5.60
C ILE A 71 0.66 14.59 -5.33
N VAL A 72 0.14 13.85 -6.30
CA VAL A 72 -1.10 13.09 -6.14
C VAL A 72 -0.96 12.01 -5.07
N ASN A 73 0.13 11.25 -5.11
CA ASN A 73 0.43 10.22 -4.11
C ASN A 73 0.51 10.81 -2.70
N ASP A 74 1.19 11.95 -2.54
CA ASP A 74 1.39 12.58 -1.25
C ASP A 74 0.09 13.16 -0.69
N LYS A 75 -0.76 13.75 -1.54
CA LYS A 75 -2.12 14.19 -1.14
C LYS A 75 -2.99 13.01 -0.73
N ALA A 76 -2.98 11.92 -1.50
CA ALA A 76 -3.77 10.73 -1.19
C ALA A 76 -3.30 10.05 0.10
N ALA A 77 -1.97 9.91 0.28
CA ALA A 77 -1.37 9.36 1.49
C ALA A 77 -1.68 10.23 2.71
N ARG A 78 -1.57 11.55 2.59
CA ARG A 78 -1.94 12.49 3.66
C ARG A 78 -3.39 12.33 4.06
N ASN A 79 -4.33 12.28 3.11
CA ASN A 79 -5.75 12.11 3.42
C ASN A 79 -6.01 10.80 4.17
N ALA A 80 -5.44 9.69 3.69
CA ALA A 80 -5.58 8.40 4.35
C ALA A 80 -4.97 8.38 5.75
N PHE A 81 -3.81 9.00 5.94
CA PHE A 81 -3.16 9.13 7.23
C PHE A 81 -3.99 9.96 8.22
N VAL A 82 -4.53 11.11 7.78
CA VAL A 82 -5.40 11.95 8.61
C VAL A 82 -6.66 11.19 9.02
N VAL A 83 -7.32 10.49 8.09
CA VAL A 83 -8.49 9.68 8.40
C VAL A 83 -8.16 8.57 9.40
N LEU A 84 -7.05 7.86 9.21
CA LEU A 84 -6.61 6.83 10.15
C LEU A 84 -6.37 7.41 11.54
N ALA A 85 -5.61 8.52 11.63
CA ALA A 85 -5.29 9.17 12.89
C ALA A 85 -6.56 9.62 13.64
N LEU A 86 -7.52 10.21 12.94
CA LEU A 86 -8.80 10.65 13.53
C LEU A 86 -9.65 9.46 13.99
N LEU A 87 -9.73 8.38 13.21
CA LEU A 87 -10.47 7.19 13.61
C LEU A 87 -9.83 6.51 14.82
N THR A 88 -8.50 6.37 14.85
CA THR A 88 -7.78 5.82 16.00
C THR A 88 -7.93 6.71 17.23
N ALA A 89 -7.86 8.03 17.08
CA ALA A 89 -8.13 8.97 18.17
C ALA A 89 -9.58 8.84 18.70
N GLY A 90 -10.56 8.77 17.80
CA GLY A 90 -11.97 8.57 18.18
C GLY A 90 -12.21 7.25 18.91
N ILE A 91 -11.60 6.15 18.41
CA ILE A 91 -11.66 4.83 19.05
C ILE A 91 -11.06 4.87 20.46
N THR A 92 -9.89 5.48 20.61
CA THR A 92 -9.19 5.56 21.91
C THR A 92 -9.96 6.42 22.91
N LEU A 93 -10.51 7.55 22.49
CA LEU A 93 -11.34 8.41 23.34
C LEU A 93 -12.67 7.73 23.73
N TYR A 94 -13.30 7.00 22.81
CA TYR A 94 -14.55 6.29 23.08
C TYR A 94 -14.35 5.08 24.00
N ALA A 95 -13.28 4.30 23.80
CA ALA A 95 -12.98 3.15 24.62
C ALA A 95 -12.54 3.54 26.05
N GLY A 96 -11.90 4.71 26.23
CA GLY A 96 -11.37 5.12 27.52
C GLY A 96 -10.34 4.13 28.04
N GLU A 97 -10.57 3.56 29.22
CA GLU A 97 -9.73 2.51 29.81
C GLU A 97 -10.11 1.09 29.37
N ALA A 98 -11.22 0.93 28.63
CA ALA A 98 -11.64 -0.39 28.15
C ALA A 98 -10.71 -0.91 27.05
N SER A 99 -10.64 -2.24 26.93
CA SER A 99 -9.89 -2.87 25.84
C SER A 99 -10.54 -2.55 24.49
N VAL A 100 -9.72 -2.12 23.53
CA VAL A 100 -10.16 -1.86 22.16
C VAL A 100 -10.28 -3.19 21.40
N PRO A 101 -11.47 -3.55 20.89
CA PRO A 101 -11.59 -4.73 20.04
C PRO A 101 -10.71 -4.59 18.79
N ALA A 102 -9.90 -5.60 18.50
CA ALA A 102 -9.01 -5.60 17.32
C ALA A 102 -9.77 -5.32 16.01
N GLN A 103 -11.05 -5.72 15.94
CA GLN A 103 -11.90 -5.47 14.78
C GLN A 103 -12.10 -3.98 14.46
N TRP A 104 -12.13 -3.09 15.46
CA TRP A 104 -12.30 -1.66 15.22
C TRP A 104 -11.06 -1.05 14.58
N LEU A 105 -9.87 -1.50 14.98
CA LEU A 105 -8.62 -1.12 14.35
C LEU A 105 -8.54 -1.65 12.90
N SER A 106 -9.02 -2.86 12.65
CA SER A 106 -9.14 -3.41 11.29
C SER A 106 -10.05 -2.55 10.40
N TRP A 107 -11.19 -2.08 10.92
CA TRP A 107 -12.07 -1.16 10.18
C TRP A 107 -11.40 0.20 9.93
N ALA A 108 -10.71 0.76 10.91
CA ALA A 108 -9.99 2.02 10.73
C ALA A 108 -8.92 1.92 9.63
N LEU A 109 -8.15 0.82 9.63
CA LEU A 109 -7.18 0.53 8.57
C LEU A 109 -7.85 0.38 7.20
N LEU A 110 -8.96 -0.37 7.12
CA LEU A 110 -9.68 -0.56 5.86
C LEU A 110 -10.20 0.77 5.31
N ILE A 111 -10.80 1.61 6.15
CA ILE A 111 -11.31 2.93 5.76
C ILE A 111 -10.17 3.83 5.28
N ALA A 112 -9.00 3.79 5.93
CA ALA A 112 -7.82 4.52 5.48
C ALA A 112 -7.34 4.06 4.09
N VAL A 113 -7.28 2.74 3.84
CA VAL A 113 -6.92 2.18 2.52
C VAL A 113 -7.92 2.61 1.45
N VAL A 114 -9.22 2.56 1.73
CA VAL A 114 -10.27 3.04 0.82
C VAL A 114 -10.12 4.53 0.55
N THR A 115 -9.86 5.33 1.59
CA THR A 115 -9.63 6.78 1.47
C THR A 115 -8.45 7.10 0.56
N TYR A 116 -7.35 6.36 0.71
CA TYR A 116 -6.20 6.46 -0.19
C TYR A 116 -6.59 6.17 -1.63
N ALA A 117 -7.25 5.04 -1.88
CA ALA A 117 -7.63 4.60 -3.23
C ALA A 117 -8.56 5.60 -3.92
N VAL A 118 -9.57 6.10 -3.20
CA VAL A 118 -10.52 7.10 -3.70
C VAL A 118 -9.82 8.43 -3.94
N SER A 119 -8.96 8.89 -3.04
CA SER A 119 -8.22 10.15 -3.19
C SER A 119 -7.25 10.09 -4.38
N ASP A 120 -6.46 9.02 -4.50
CA ASP A 120 -5.53 8.80 -5.62
C ASP A 120 -6.28 8.80 -6.96
N PHE A 121 -7.43 8.13 -7.02
CA PHE A 121 -8.25 8.09 -8.21
C PHE A 121 -8.86 9.45 -8.57
N ALA A 122 -9.40 10.17 -7.59
CA ALA A 122 -10.01 11.48 -7.78
C ALA A 122 -9.00 12.51 -8.29
N PHE A 123 -7.82 12.59 -7.66
CA PHE A 123 -6.77 13.54 -8.05
C PHE A 123 -6.08 13.22 -9.37
N ARG A 124 -6.18 11.97 -9.86
CA ARG A 124 -5.71 11.61 -11.21
C ARG A 124 -6.67 12.05 -12.32
N ARG A 125 -7.95 12.28 -11.99
CA ARG A 125 -8.98 12.71 -12.95
C ARG A 125 -9.12 14.22 -13.06
N SER A 126 -8.74 14.96 -12.01
CA SER A 126 -8.64 16.43 -12.01
C SER A 126 -7.37 16.90 -12.71
#